data_AF-A0A6P8UFB9-F1
#
_entry.id   AF-A0A6P8UFB9-F1
#
_cell.length_a   1.000
_cell.length_b   1.000
_cell.length_c   1.000
_cell.angle_alpha   90.00
_cell.angle_beta   90.00
_cell.angle_gamma   90.00
#
_symmetry.space_group_name_H-M   'P 1'
#
loop_
_entity.id
_entity.type
_entity.pdbx_description
1 polymer ?
#
loop_
_entity_poly.entity_id
_entity_poly.type
_entity_poly.pdbx_seq_one_letter_code
_entity_poly.pdbx_strand_id
1 'polypeptide(L)'
;MSEGFSDEYVQHFVEHLLQGIDRQSVVTRLICYVALLNTYVQNSFISQSHCQALLAFTIRLERFRQHGFEKSLSDQAKLVFLHLKDEKTHIESIRIIHPLVAKEILHQLLENQQTQSSLAMDLLCESVLFEHRFGRDEYQSFLRALFLRRARISKGDKTDSFFAPLIEHVCEKEKSPDKAIELLKEAFDCFHKDPFFAQQLARLHYTYEKFEDAKQWAETAAKQLPNNCYILNTKGQVYKKWFQAKCKAIDNKPKTAEQIADAVETALNAVKCFQECEKAAVADKDTHNSSGFFSEVEVACSLLKLISSSQVFANKASRHSECMKYLLTDYIPEEVEEAWQPFHVGFKKPSQDNTRCLGMDLRRPQLLPDDIDLDGEETPECPEGMISHPLKWLAKKIFRVWKVLQ
;
A
#
# COMPACT_ATOMS: atom_id res chain seq x y z
N MET A 1 25.36 21.31 5.00
CA MET A 1 24.79 19.96 5.20
C MET A 1 25.75 19.23 6.10
N SER A 2 25.35 18.85 7.31
CA SER A 2 26.23 18.04 8.17
C SER A 2 26.43 16.69 7.49
N GLU A 3 27.68 16.29 7.28
CA GLU A 3 28.01 14.90 6.96
C GLU A 3 27.37 14.03 8.05
N GLY A 4 26.59 13.01 7.64
CA GLY A 4 25.99 12.08 8.60
C GLY A 4 27.07 11.33 9.37
N PHE A 5 26.70 10.65 10.45
CA PHE A 5 27.60 9.70 11.10
C PHE A 5 28.09 8.67 10.09
N SER A 6 29.38 8.35 10.08
CA SER A 6 29.88 7.27 9.21
C SER A 6 29.32 5.92 9.69
N ASP A 7 29.06 5.02 8.75
CA ASP A 7 28.48 3.71 9.07
C ASP A 7 29.41 2.92 10.01
N GLU A 8 30.73 3.03 9.82
CA GLU A 8 31.73 2.39 10.69
C GLU A 8 31.71 2.94 12.12
N TYR A 9 31.43 4.23 12.28
CA TYR A 9 31.31 4.83 13.62
C TYR A 9 30.09 4.27 14.35
N VAL A 10 28.95 4.17 13.67
CA VAL A 10 27.72 3.63 14.26
C VAL A 10 27.90 2.16 14.61
N GLN A 11 28.51 1.37 13.72
CA GLN A 11 28.82 -0.04 13.95
C GLN A 11 29.66 -0.23 15.22
N HIS A 12 30.82 0.43 15.30
CA HIS A 12 31.69 0.31 16.46
C HIS A 12 31.06 0.85 17.74
N PHE A 13 30.32 1.97 17.65
CA PHE A 13 29.60 2.50 18.81
C PHE A 13 28.63 1.47 19.38
N VAL A 14 27.85 0.81 18.52
CA VAL A 14 26.89 -0.23 18.95
C VAL A 14 27.59 -1.49 19.44
N GLU A 15 28.70 -1.91 18.81
CA GLU A 15 29.50 -3.07 19.28
C GLU A 15 29.95 -2.88 20.73
N HIS A 16 30.48 -1.69 21.06
CA HIS A 16 30.88 -1.36 22.43
C HIS A 16 29.68 -1.25 23.38
N LEU A 17 28.58 -0.66 22.91
CA LEU A 17 27.35 -0.49 23.69
C LEU A 17 26.74 -1.84 24.11
N LEU A 18 26.83 -2.84 23.23
CA LEU A 18 26.29 -4.19 23.43
C LEU A 18 27.30 -5.17 24.01
N GLN A 19 28.51 -4.74 24.35
CA GLN A 19 29.56 -5.62 24.85
C GLN A 19 29.12 -6.38 26.10
N GLY A 20 29.18 -7.71 26.06
CA GLY A 20 28.80 -8.58 27.19
C GLY A 20 27.30 -8.72 27.42
N ILE A 21 26.45 -8.31 26.47
CA ILE A 21 25.00 -8.44 26.58
C ILE A 21 24.56 -9.92 26.61
N ASP A 22 23.66 -10.25 27.53
CA ASP A 22 22.99 -11.56 27.52
C ASP A 22 21.87 -11.56 26.47
N ARG A 23 22.12 -12.23 25.34
CA ARG A 23 21.18 -12.32 24.20
C ARG A 23 19.87 -13.03 24.54
N GLN A 24 19.81 -13.85 25.61
CA GLN A 24 18.62 -14.60 25.99
C GLN A 24 17.74 -13.86 27.02
N SER A 25 18.21 -12.74 27.56
CA SER A 25 17.48 -12.02 28.59
C SER A 25 16.23 -11.31 28.05
N VAL A 26 15.21 -11.17 28.90
CA VAL A 26 14.00 -10.38 28.61
C VAL A 26 14.36 -8.90 28.35
N VAL A 27 15.42 -8.39 28.98
CA VAL A 27 15.92 -7.03 28.77
C VAL A 27 16.45 -6.86 27.35
N THR A 28 17.19 -7.85 26.82
CA THR A 28 17.63 -7.81 25.42
C THR A 28 16.46 -7.90 24.45
N ARG A 29 15.44 -8.71 24.77
CA ARG A 29 14.20 -8.72 23.99
C ARG A 29 13.51 -7.35 23.98
N LEU A 30 13.45 -6.66 25.12
CA LEU A 30 12.95 -5.28 25.20
C LEU A 30 13.78 -4.32 24.33
N ILE A 31 15.12 -4.43 24.34
CA ILE A 31 15.99 -3.65 23.45
C ILE A 31 15.62 -3.90 21.98
N CYS A 32 15.49 -5.16 21.57
CA CYS A 32 15.10 -5.52 20.20
C CYS A 32 13.73 -4.94 19.82
N TYR A 33 12.73 -4.98 20.69
CA TYR A 33 11.41 -4.39 20.44
C TYR A 33 11.45 -2.88 20.27
N VAL A 34 12.15 -2.16 21.15
CA VAL A 34 12.33 -0.70 21.03
C VAL A 34 13.11 -0.36 19.76
N ALA A 35 14.16 -1.13 19.45
CA ALA A 35 14.97 -0.95 18.26
C ALA A 35 14.13 -1.15 16.99
N LEU A 36 13.31 -2.21 16.91
CA LEU A 36 12.41 -2.47 15.79
C LEU A 36 11.46 -1.29 15.54
N LEU A 37 10.79 -0.82 16.59
CA LEU A 37 9.91 0.35 16.49
C LEU A 37 10.69 1.60 16.05
N ASN A 38 11.83 1.89 16.65
CA ASN A 38 12.59 3.11 16.37
C ASN A 38 13.30 3.08 15.02
N THR A 39 13.56 1.90 14.44
CA THR A 39 14.07 1.76 13.07
C THR A 39 13.01 2.15 12.04
N TYR A 40 11.75 1.77 12.24
CA TYR A 40 10.70 1.89 11.20
C TYR A 40 9.63 2.97 11.48
N VAL A 41 9.43 3.33 12.74
CA VAL A 41 8.45 4.31 13.20
C VAL A 41 9.20 5.41 13.93
N GLN A 42 9.44 6.52 13.23
CA GLN A 42 10.15 7.66 13.78
C GLN A 42 9.48 8.20 15.04
N ASN A 43 10.29 8.58 16.02
CA ASN A 43 9.85 9.11 17.32
C ASN A 43 8.93 8.19 18.13
N SER A 44 8.83 6.90 17.77
CA SER A 44 8.15 5.93 18.62
C SER A 44 8.87 5.76 19.95
N PHE A 45 8.11 5.39 20.97
CA PHE A 45 8.60 5.11 22.31
C PHE A 45 7.72 4.04 22.95
N ILE A 46 8.23 3.43 24.01
CA ILE A 46 7.44 2.53 24.85
C ILE A 46 7.38 3.13 26.25
N SER A 47 6.18 3.26 26.82
CA SER A 47 6.04 3.79 28.19
C SER A 47 6.77 2.87 29.18
N GLN A 48 7.34 3.45 30.24
CA GLN A 48 7.98 2.69 31.32
C GLN A 48 7.03 1.64 31.92
N SER A 49 5.73 1.93 31.98
CA SER A 49 4.73 1.00 32.51
C SER A 49 4.58 -0.29 31.67
N HIS A 50 4.69 -0.17 30.34
CA HIS A 50 4.73 -1.32 29.43
C HIS A 50 6.02 -2.12 29.64
N CYS A 51 7.17 -1.44 29.76
CA CYS A 51 8.45 -2.10 30.00
C CYS A 51 8.46 -2.86 31.33
N GLN A 52 7.91 -2.27 32.40
CA GLN A 52 7.76 -2.92 33.70
C GLN A 52 6.85 -4.15 33.62
N ALA A 53 5.76 -4.08 32.87
CA ALA A 53 4.87 -5.22 32.65
C ALA A 53 5.62 -6.38 31.96
N LEU A 54 6.37 -6.10 30.90
CA LEU A 54 7.18 -7.09 30.18
C LEU A 54 8.24 -7.74 31.06
N LEU A 55 8.91 -6.96 31.90
CA LEU A 55 9.94 -7.43 32.85
C LEU A 55 9.34 -8.17 34.07
N ALA A 56 8.05 -8.53 34.01
CA ALA A 56 7.33 -9.27 35.03
C ALA A 56 7.33 -8.61 36.43
N PHE A 57 7.36 -7.27 36.49
CA PHE A 57 6.99 -6.58 37.72
C PHE A 57 5.49 -6.78 37.97
N THR A 58 5.15 -7.84 38.71
CA THR A 58 3.84 -7.89 39.37
C THR A 58 3.75 -6.71 40.32
N ILE A 59 2.60 -6.05 40.35
CA ILE A 59 2.23 -4.86 41.12
C ILE A 59 2.22 -5.17 42.64
N ARG A 60 3.29 -5.75 43.20
CA ARG A 60 3.34 -6.20 44.60
C ARG A 60 4.11 -5.26 45.52
N LEU A 61 4.84 -4.26 45.02
CA LEU A 61 5.55 -3.30 45.87
C LEU A 61 5.43 -1.87 45.34
N GLU A 62 4.38 -1.19 45.75
CA GLU A 62 4.02 0.17 45.30
C GLU A 62 5.01 1.27 45.72
N ARG A 63 6.00 0.99 46.58
CA ARG A 63 6.82 2.04 47.21
C ARG A 63 8.14 2.40 46.52
N PHE A 64 8.57 1.74 45.43
CA PHE A 64 9.89 1.99 44.81
C PHE A 64 9.91 1.98 43.27
N ARG A 65 8.92 2.60 42.62
CA ARG A 65 8.62 2.41 41.19
C ARG A 65 9.71 2.88 40.19
N GLN A 66 10.39 4.01 40.43
CA GLN A 66 11.44 4.49 39.50
C GLN A 66 12.78 3.76 39.68
N HIS A 67 13.23 3.59 40.92
CA HIS A 67 14.49 2.89 41.20
C HIS A 67 14.39 1.39 40.87
N GLY A 68 13.19 0.81 40.86
CA GLY A 68 12.97 -0.58 40.49
C GLY A 68 13.19 -0.85 38.99
N PHE A 69 12.72 0.05 38.12
CA PHE A 69 12.89 -0.10 36.68
C PHE A 69 14.37 -0.03 36.28
N GLU A 70 15.06 1.03 36.67
CA GLU A 70 16.47 1.21 36.35
C GLU A 70 17.35 0.06 36.86
N LYS A 71 17.06 -0.46 38.06
CA LYS A 71 17.78 -1.61 38.63
C LYS A 71 17.51 -2.93 37.91
N SER A 72 16.41 -3.04 37.17
CA SER A 72 16.07 -4.24 36.40
C SER A 72 16.69 -4.27 35.00
N LEU A 73 17.21 -3.13 34.54
CA LEU A 73 17.92 -3.03 33.28
C LEU A 73 19.36 -3.53 33.43
N SER A 74 19.86 -4.20 32.38
CA SER A 74 21.29 -4.46 32.24
C SER A 74 22.05 -3.15 32.03
N ASP A 75 23.36 -3.14 32.29
CA ASP A 75 24.16 -1.93 32.11
C ASP A 75 24.15 -1.44 30.65
N GLN A 76 24.09 -2.36 29.70
CA GLN A 76 23.92 -2.04 28.28
C GLN A 76 22.56 -1.37 28.02
N ALA A 77 21.47 -1.89 28.58
CA ALA A 77 20.13 -1.32 28.39
C ALA A 77 20.04 0.12 28.93
N LYS A 78 20.67 0.41 30.07
CA LYS A 78 20.73 1.78 30.65
C LYS A 78 21.46 2.76 29.73
N LEU A 79 22.45 2.29 28.97
CA LEU A 79 23.17 3.10 28.00
C LEU A 79 22.41 3.24 26.67
N VAL A 80 21.67 2.20 26.26
CA VAL A 80 20.88 2.18 25.02
C VAL A 80 19.64 3.08 25.12
N PHE A 81 18.96 3.08 26.26
CA PHE A 81 17.69 3.77 26.42
C PHE A 81 17.85 5.22 26.83
N LEU A 82 17.26 6.10 26.02
CA LEU A 82 16.95 7.47 26.39
C LEU A 82 15.62 7.49 27.15
N HIS A 83 15.65 7.95 28.40
CA HIS A 83 14.46 8.15 29.21
C HIS A 83 13.83 9.49 28.89
N LEU A 84 12.54 9.45 28.56
CA LEU A 84 11.71 10.61 28.26
C LEU A 84 10.69 10.80 29.38
N LYS A 85 10.33 12.06 29.61
CA LYS A 85 9.26 12.42 30.52
C LYS A 85 8.37 13.45 29.84
N ASP A 86 7.12 13.08 29.61
CA ASP A 86 6.14 14.01 29.06
C ASP A 86 5.78 15.08 30.10
N GLU A 87 5.85 16.35 29.71
CA GLU A 87 5.67 17.47 30.64
C GLU A 87 4.23 17.62 31.12
N LYS A 88 3.25 17.19 30.32
CA LYS A 88 1.81 17.38 30.61
C LYS A 88 1.22 16.22 31.41
N THR A 89 1.55 15.00 31.00
CA THR A 89 1.02 13.75 31.56
C THR A 89 1.94 13.16 32.61
N HIS A 90 3.20 13.61 32.68
CA HIS A 90 4.26 13.03 33.50
C HIS A 90 4.52 11.54 33.24
N ILE A 91 4.08 11.03 32.09
CA ILE A 91 4.34 9.66 31.66
C ILE A 91 5.83 9.53 31.30
N GLU A 92 6.48 8.54 31.90
CA GLU A 92 7.85 8.16 31.59
C GLU A 92 7.85 7.14 30.45
N SER A 93 8.78 7.28 29.51
CA SER A 93 8.94 6.36 28.39
C SER A 93 10.41 6.19 28.01
N ILE A 94 10.70 5.15 27.26
CA ILE A 94 12.03 4.87 26.72
C ILE A 94 12.00 4.87 25.20
N ARG A 95 13.12 5.31 24.61
CA ARG A 95 13.42 5.13 23.19
C ARG A 95 14.93 5.02 22.98
N ILE A 96 15.35 4.61 21.79
CA ILE A 96 16.73 4.69 21.32
C ILE A 96 16.94 6.06 20.67
N ILE A 97 18.12 6.66 20.90
CA ILE A 97 18.41 8.05 20.56
C ILE A 97 18.21 8.37 19.07
N HIS A 98 18.51 7.42 18.17
CA HIS A 98 18.49 7.66 16.73
C HIS A 98 18.17 6.39 15.92
N PRO A 99 17.38 6.47 14.82
CA PRO A 99 17.02 5.31 14.00
C PRO A 99 18.21 4.52 13.42
N LEU A 100 19.33 5.18 13.12
CA LEU A 100 20.54 4.49 12.65
C LEU A 100 21.15 3.59 13.74
N VAL A 101 21.17 4.06 14.98
CA VAL A 101 21.64 3.28 16.13
C VAL A 101 20.68 2.12 16.39
N ALA A 102 19.36 2.35 16.34
CA ALA A 102 18.35 1.31 16.48
C ALA A 102 18.49 0.22 15.39
N LYS A 103 18.69 0.63 14.13
CA LYS A 103 18.89 -0.29 13.01
C LYS A 103 20.14 -1.16 13.20
N GLU A 104 21.23 -0.56 13.66
CA GLU A 104 22.49 -1.27 13.90
C GLU A 104 22.39 -2.22 15.10
N ILE A 105 21.69 -1.82 16.18
CA ILE A 105 21.37 -2.70 17.31
C ILE A 105 20.61 -3.94 16.83
N LEU A 106 19.59 -3.78 15.98
CA LEU A 106 18.88 -4.93 15.39
C LEU A 106 19.81 -5.80 14.57
N HIS A 107 20.69 -5.20 13.76
CA HIS A 107 21.62 -5.96 12.93
C HIS A 107 22.53 -6.86 13.77
N GLN A 108 23.16 -6.31 14.82
CA GLN A 108 24.09 -7.03 15.69
C GLN A 108 23.43 -8.00 16.67
N LEU A 109 22.20 -7.73 17.12
CA LEU A 109 21.50 -8.63 18.05
C LEU A 109 20.79 -9.77 17.33
N LEU A 110 20.22 -9.53 16.14
CA LEU A 110 19.47 -10.54 15.40
C LEU A 110 20.39 -11.43 14.56
N GLU A 111 21.43 -10.86 13.93
CA GLU A 111 22.41 -11.55 13.06
C GLU A 111 21.78 -12.72 12.27
N ASN A 112 22.16 -13.97 12.59
CA ASN A 112 21.67 -15.20 11.95
C ASN A 112 20.63 -15.97 12.78
N GLN A 113 20.24 -15.44 13.95
CA GLN A 113 19.38 -16.16 14.90
C GLN A 113 17.90 -15.89 14.66
N GLN A 114 17.55 -14.67 14.28
CA GLN A 114 16.17 -14.24 14.13
C GLN A 114 16.04 -13.22 13.00
N THR A 115 14.91 -13.22 12.31
CA THR A 115 14.60 -12.23 11.27
C THR A 115 13.83 -11.05 11.86
N GLN A 116 13.82 -9.90 11.20
CA GLN A 116 13.00 -8.78 11.66
C GLN A 116 11.51 -9.09 11.51
N SER A 117 11.13 -9.91 10.51
CA SER A 117 9.77 -10.45 10.41
C SER A 117 9.35 -11.26 11.65
N SER A 118 10.20 -12.19 12.12
CA SER A 118 9.87 -13.00 13.29
C SER A 118 9.87 -12.16 14.57
N LEU A 119 10.81 -11.21 14.71
CA LEU A 119 10.78 -10.27 15.84
C LEU A 119 9.51 -9.39 15.83
N ALA A 120 9.06 -8.94 14.67
CA ALA A 120 7.81 -8.19 14.53
C ALA A 120 6.59 -9.02 14.91
N MET A 121 6.59 -10.31 14.55
CA MET A 121 5.55 -11.26 14.96
C MET A 121 5.54 -11.41 16.49
N ASP A 122 6.71 -11.63 17.10
CA ASP A 122 6.84 -11.74 18.55
C ASP A 122 6.35 -10.48 19.26
N LEU A 123 6.71 -9.30 18.75
CA LEU A 123 6.27 -8.02 19.31
C LEU A 123 4.75 -7.84 19.21
N LEU A 124 4.16 -8.19 18.06
CA LEU A 124 2.73 -8.09 17.82
C LEU A 124 1.93 -9.02 18.75
N CYS A 125 2.45 -10.23 18.96
CA CYS A 125 1.81 -11.28 19.77
C CYS A 125 2.16 -11.22 21.27
N GLU A 126 3.00 -10.27 21.71
CA GLU A 126 3.32 -10.07 23.12
C GLU A 126 2.12 -9.44 23.84
N SER A 127 1.19 -10.29 24.30
CA SER A 127 -0.08 -9.87 24.89
C SER A 127 0.11 -8.96 26.11
N VAL A 128 1.19 -9.15 26.86
CA VAL A 128 1.56 -8.31 28.00
C VAL A 128 1.73 -6.85 27.59
N LEU A 129 2.30 -6.60 26.40
CA LEU A 129 2.42 -5.25 25.86
C LEU A 129 1.13 -4.81 25.15
N PHE A 130 0.56 -5.67 24.31
CA PHE A 130 -0.58 -5.31 23.47
C PHE A 130 -1.86 -4.97 24.25
N GLU A 131 -2.09 -5.66 25.36
CA GLU A 131 -3.27 -5.50 26.23
C GLU A 131 -3.02 -4.57 27.43
N HIS A 132 -1.78 -4.06 27.58
CA HIS A 132 -1.44 -3.19 28.69
C HIS A 132 -2.29 -1.92 28.67
N ARG A 133 -2.83 -1.53 29.82
CA ARG A 133 -3.84 -0.46 29.89
C ARG A 133 -3.25 0.95 29.79
N PHE A 134 -2.06 1.18 30.34
CA PHE A 134 -1.51 2.53 30.47
C PHE A 134 -0.65 2.90 29.26
N GLY A 135 -1.02 3.95 28.53
CA GLY A 135 -0.35 4.32 27.27
C GLY A 135 -0.67 3.38 26.10
N ARG A 136 -1.74 2.60 26.21
CA ARG A 136 -2.15 1.58 25.22
C ARG A 136 -2.32 2.18 23.83
N ASP A 137 -3.06 3.28 23.73
CA ASP A 137 -3.44 3.87 22.46
C ASP A 137 -2.21 4.34 21.67
N GLU A 138 -1.22 4.95 22.35
CA GLU A 138 0.05 5.37 21.75
C GLU A 138 0.85 4.15 21.27
N TYR A 139 1.02 3.14 22.13
CA TYR A 139 1.74 1.91 21.78
C TYR A 139 1.09 1.18 20.58
N GLN A 140 -0.23 1.00 20.62
CA GLN A 140 -0.98 0.40 19.52
C GLN A 140 -0.93 1.27 18.26
N SER A 141 -0.89 2.60 18.37
CA SER A 141 -0.70 3.48 17.21
C SER A 141 0.68 3.28 16.57
N PHE A 142 1.74 3.07 17.36
CA PHE A 142 3.08 2.79 16.86
C PHE A 142 3.14 1.41 16.20
N LEU A 143 2.56 0.38 16.81
CA LEU A 143 2.45 -0.95 16.20
C LEU A 143 1.66 -0.89 14.90
N ARG A 144 0.51 -0.20 14.89
CA ARG A 144 -0.28 -0.01 13.67
C ARG A 144 0.52 0.70 12.58
N ALA A 145 1.31 1.72 12.96
CA ALA A 145 2.19 2.43 12.03
C ALA A 145 3.33 1.53 11.52
N LEU A 146 3.87 0.62 12.32
CA LEU A 146 4.92 -0.32 11.93
C LEU A 146 4.51 -1.14 10.70
N PHE A 147 3.25 -1.54 10.61
CA PHE A 147 2.71 -2.36 9.52
C PHE A 147 2.04 -1.56 8.39
N LEU A 148 1.48 -0.38 8.68
CA LEU A 148 0.66 0.39 7.72
C LEU A 148 1.29 1.70 7.24
N ARG A 149 2.15 2.35 8.04
CA ARG A 149 2.68 3.68 7.72
C ARG A 149 3.72 3.57 6.61
N ARG A 150 3.37 4.12 5.46
CA ARG A 150 4.27 4.25 4.31
C ARG A 150 5.12 5.51 4.44
N ALA A 151 6.36 5.44 3.96
CA ALA A 151 7.21 6.59 3.82
C ALA A 151 6.69 7.45 2.67
N ARG A 152 6.56 8.76 2.91
CA ARG A 152 6.12 9.73 1.90
C ARG A 152 6.95 11.01 1.96
N ILE A 153 7.52 11.41 0.83
CA ILE A 153 8.28 12.67 0.72
C ILE A 153 7.38 13.86 1.06
N SER A 154 6.11 13.82 0.65
CA SER A 154 5.11 14.84 1.00
C SER A 154 4.83 14.96 2.50
N LYS A 155 5.22 13.96 3.30
CA LYS A 155 5.12 13.96 4.76
C LYS A 155 6.47 14.15 5.46
N GLY A 156 7.52 14.50 4.70
CA GLY A 156 8.86 14.76 5.22
C GLY A 156 9.78 13.53 5.31
N ASP A 157 9.39 12.37 4.78
CA ASP A 157 10.30 11.23 4.67
C ASP A 157 11.30 11.42 3.50
N LYS A 158 12.42 10.69 3.51
CA LYS A 158 13.47 10.81 2.47
C LYS A 158 13.05 10.23 1.12
N THR A 159 12.20 9.21 1.13
CA THR A 159 11.78 8.46 -0.05
C THR A 159 10.30 8.10 0.07
N ASP A 160 9.66 7.88 -1.08
CA ASP A 160 8.34 7.26 -1.12
C ASP A 160 8.48 5.74 -1.03
N SER A 161 7.61 5.10 -0.24
CA SER A 161 7.51 3.65 -0.18
C SER A 161 6.12 3.17 -0.60
N PHE A 162 6.06 1.98 -1.17
CA PHE A 162 4.80 1.36 -1.58
C PHE A 162 4.13 0.66 -0.39
N PHE A 163 4.88 -0.01 0.47
CA PHE A 163 4.41 -0.59 1.74
C PHE A 163 5.04 0.10 2.95
N ALA A 164 4.65 -0.29 4.16
CA ALA A 164 5.39 0.15 5.34
C ALA A 164 6.84 -0.36 5.24
N PRO A 165 7.85 0.43 5.66
CA PRO A 165 9.25 0.05 5.47
C PRO A 165 9.64 -1.33 6.04
N LEU A 166 9.01 -1.79 7.13
CA LEU A 166 9.17 -3.15 7.63
C LEU A 166 8.69 -4.19 6.61
N ILE A 167 7.52 -3.99 6.00
CA ILE A 167 6.96 -4.92 5.00
C ILE A 167 7.86 -4.97 3.76
N GLU A 168 8.40 -3.84 3.30
CA GLU A 168 9.38 -3.83 2.21
C GLU A 168 10.68 -4.54 2.61
N HIS A 169 11.16 -4.36 3.85
CA HIS A 169 12.31 -5.12 4.36
C HIS A 169 12.07 -6.63 4.28
N VAL A 170 10.92 -7.13 4.73
CA VAL A 170 10.59 -8.56 4.70
C VAL A 170 10.49 -9.09 3.26
N CYS A 171 9.89 -8.32 2.36
CA CYS A 171 9.75 -8.71 0.96
C CYS A 171 11.09 -8.68 0.19
N GLU A 172 11.93 -7.66 0.41
CA GLU A 172 13.09 -7.38 -0.45
C GLU A 172 14.42 -7.81 0.17
N LYS A 173 14.59 -7.63 1.49
CA LYS A 173 15.84 -7.97 2.19
C LYS A 173 15.80 -9.40 2.71
N GLU A 174 14.70 -9.80 3.34
CA GLU A 174 14.51 -11.19 3.78
C GLU A 174 13.98 -12.11 2.66
N LYS A 175 13.63 -11.55 1.50
CA LYS A 175 13.11 -12.28 0.31
C LYS A 175 11.94 -13.21 0.65
N SER A 176 11.08 -12.81 1.59
CA SER A 176 10.06 -13.66 2.19
C SER A 176 8.67 -13.02 2.12
N PRO A 177 8.09 -12.82 0.91
CA PRO A 177 6.78 -12.17 0.77
C PRO A 177 5.64 -12.92 1.45
N ASP A 178 5.71 -14.25 1.55
CA ASP A 178 4.70 -15.03 2.28
C ASP A 178 4.72 -14.73 3.79
N LYS A 179 5.90 -14.48 4.39
CA LYS A 179 6.00 -14.01 5.79
C LYS A 179 5.40 -12.62 5.97
N ALA A 180 5.54 -11.74 4.98
CA ALA A 180 4.89 -10.43 5.02
C ALA A 180 3.36 -10.55 4.98
N ILE A 181 2.83 -11.52 4.22
CA ILE A 181 1.39 -11.85 4.21
C ILE A 181 0.96 -12.39 5.59
N GLU A 182 1.70 -13.33 6.17
CA GLU A 182 1.42 -13.88 7.51
C GLU A 182 1.39 -12.78 8.58
N LEU A 183 2.39 -11.89 8.60
CA LEU A 183 2.44 -10.75 9.52
C LEU A 183 1.23 -9.83 9.39
N LEU A 184 0.84 -9.49 8.16
CA LEU A 184 -0.31 -8.60 7.94
C LEU A 184 -1.64 -9.28 8.29
N LYS A 185 -1.76 -10.61 8.16
CA LYS A 185 -2.92 -11.38 8.60
C LYS A 185 -3.02 -11.41 10.12
N GLU A 186 -1.92 -11.71 10.82
CA GLU A 186 -1.91 -11.67 12.28
C GLU A 186 -2.26 -10.26 12.78
N ALA A 187 -1.66 -9.23 12.18
CA ALA A 187 -1.97 -7.85 12.55
C ALA A 187 -3.43 -7.49 12.25
N PHE A 188 -4.01 -7.95 11.14
CA PHE A 188 -5.44 -7.79 10.88
C PHE A 188 -6.29 -8.38 12.02
N ASP A 189 -5.97 -9.56 12.52
CA ASP A 189 -6.73 -10.19 13.61
C ASP A 189 -6.49 -9.48 14.96
N CYS A 190 -5.25 -9.13 15.30
CA CYS A 190 -4.91 -8.38 16.52
C CYS A 190 -5.60 -6.99 16.58
N PHE A 191 -5.69 -6.30 15.44
CA PHE A 191 -6.32 -4.98 15.32
C PHE A 191 -7.82 -5.07 15.00
N HIS A 192 -8.50 -6.10 15.49
CA HIS A 192 -9.96 -6.26 15.39
C HIS A 192 -10.48 -6.14 13.95
N LYS A 193 -9.75 -6.76 13.01
CA LYS A 193 -10.07 -6.80 11.58
C LYS A 193 -10.03 -5.43 10.90
N ASP A 194 -9.16 -4.53 11.35
CA ASP A 194 -9.02 -3.19 10.78
C ASP A 194 -8.90 -3.26 9.23
N PRO A 195 -9.81 -2.59 8.49
CA PRO A 195 -9.92 -2.69 7.05
C PRO A 195 -8.70 -2.20 6.29
N PHE A 196 -7.84 -1.37 6.89
CA PHE A 196 -6.60 -0.93 6.27
C PHE A 196 -5.57 -2.06 6.21
N PHE A 197 -5.57 -3.03 7.13
CA PHE A 197 -4.75 -4.24 6.97
C PHE A 197 -5.27 -5.11 5.83
N ALA A 198 -6.58 -5.29 5.71
CA ALA A 198 -7.18 -5.98 4.57
C ALA A 198 -6.84 -5.28 3.23
N GLN A 199 -6.83 -3.95 3.21
CA GLN A 199 -6.37 -3.17 2.06
C GLN A 199 -4.90 -3.47 1.73
N GLN A 200 -4.01 -3.49 2.73
CA GLN A 200 -2.59 -3.79 2.51
C GLN A 200 -2.36 -5.23 2.04
N LEU A 201 -3.12 -6.19 2.56
CA LEU A 201 -3.12 -7.58 2.09
C LEU A 201 -3.52 -7.67 0.61
N ALA A 202 -4.60 -7.01 0.21
CA ALA A 202 -4.99 -6.94 -1.20
C ALA A 202 -3.88 -6.39 -2.09
N ARG A 203 -3.21 -5.32 -1.62
CA ARG A 203 -2.08 -4.69 -2.33
C ARG A 203 -0.88 -5.62 -2.47
N LEU A 204 -0.55 -6.36 -1.40
CA LEU A 204 0.54 -7.32 -1.43
C LEU A 204 0.24 -8.48 -2.38
N HIS A 205 -0.97 -9.03 -2.32
CA HIS A 205 -1.38 -10.14 -3.18
C HIS A 205 -1.38 -9.76 -4.67
N TYR A 206 -1.90 -8.59 -5.09
CA TYR A 206 -1.85 -8.23 -6.51
C TYR A 206 -0.43 -7.90 -7.00
N THR A 207 0.46 -7.45 -6.12
CA THR A 207 1.88 -7.21 -6.48
C THR A 207 2.57 -8.52 -6.88
N TYR A 208 2.19 -9.63 -6.26
CA TYR A 208 2.67 -10.98 -6.58
C TYR A 208 1.73 -11.76 -7.49
N GLU A 209 0.85 -11.08 -8.23
CA GLU A 209 -0.09 -11.66 -9.20
C GLU A 209 -1.03 -12.75 -8.62
N LYS A 210 -1.26 -12.75 -7.29
CA LYS A 210 -2.23 -13.61 -6.60
C LYS A 210 -3.62 -12.93 -6.60
N PHE A 211 -4.21 -12.77 -7.79
CA PHE A 211 -5.35 -11.86 -7.99
C PHE A 211 -6.65 -12.29 -7.28
N GLU A 212 -6.91 -13.58 -7.16
CA GLU A 212 -8.09 -14.11 -6.47
C GLU A 212 -8.05 -13.77 -4.98
N ASP A 213 -6.91 -13.99 -4.31
CA ASP A 213 -6.71 -13.57 -2.92
C ASP A 213 -6.79 -12.05 -2.79
N ALA A 214 -6.19 -11.31 -3.73
CA ALA A 214 -6.23 -9.85 -3.73
C ALA A 214 -7.66 -9.32 -3.80
N LYS A 215 -8.51 -9.95 -4.63
CA LYS A 215 -9.94 -9.64 -4.72
C LYS A 215 -10.66 -9.91 -3.40
N GLN A 216 -10.44 -11.07 -2.78
CA GLN A 216 -11.07 -11.42 -1.50
C GLN A 216 -10.74 -10.41 -0.40
N TRP A 217 -9.48 -10.00 -0.30
CA TRP A 217 -9.04 -9.01 0.68
C TRP A 217 -9.57 -7.60 0.38
N ALA A 218 -9.61 -7.20 -0.89
CA ALA A 218 -10.18 -5.90 -1.28
C ALA A 218 -11.69 -5.85 -0.99
N GLU A 219 -12.43 -6.94 -1.23
CA GLU A 219 -13.84 -7.05 -0.86
C GLU A 219 -14.04 -7.04 0.65
N THR A 220 -13.15 -7.68 1.41
CA THR A 220 -13.18 -7.66 2.87
C THR A 220 -13.02 -6.23 3.40
N ALA A 221 -12.06 -5.46 2.88
CA ALA A 221 -11.88 -4.06 3.23
C ALA A 221 -13.11 -3.21 2.84
N ALA A 222 -13.62 -3.38 1.61
CA ALA A 222 -14.76 -2.61 1.10
C ALA A 222 -16.08 -2.92 1.82
N LYS A 223 -16.28 -4.14 2.33
CA LYS A 223 -17.46 -4.48 3.15
C LYS A 223 -17.48 -3.70 4.47
N GLN A 224 -16.31 -3.45 5.05
CA GLN A 224 -16.20 -2.72 6.31
C GLN A 224 -16.25 -1.19 6.11
N LEU A 225 -15.67 -0.69 5.02
CA LEU A 225 -15.65 0.73 4.68
C LEU A 225 -16.08 0.95 3.21
N PRO A 226 -17.39 0.81 2.90
CA PRO A 226 -17.89 0.82 1.53
C PRO A 226 -17.77 2.17 0.82
N ASN A 227 -17.69 3.27 1.57
CA ASN A 227 -17.60 4.63 1.03
C ASN A 227 -16.20 5.24 1.19
N ASN A 228 -15.18 4.44 1.52
CA ASN A 228 -13.81 4.95 1.61
C ASN A 228 -13.15 4.91 0.23
N CYS A 229 -12.81 6.09 -0.32
CA CYS A 229 -12.24 6.18 -1.67
C CYS A 229 -10.90 5.44 -1.81
N TYR A 230 -10.07 5.35 -0.76
CA TYR A 230 -8.78 4.66 -0.86
C TYR A 230 -8.96 3.14 -0.95
N ILE A 231 -9.91 2.58 -0.21
CA ILE A 231 -10.26 1.16 -0.28
C ILE A 231 -10.89 0.80 -1.63
N LEU A 232 -11.81 1.63 -2.13
CA LEU A 232 -12.39 1.47 -3.46
C LEU A 232 -11.33 1.59 -4.56
N ASN A 233 -10.39 2.53 -4.42
CA ASN A 233 -9.24 2.64 -5.32
C ASN A 233 -8.42 1.33 -5.32
N THR A 234 -8.09 0.77 -4.15
CA THR A 234 -7.39 -0.52 -4.07
C THR A 234 -8.17 -1.64 -4.77
N LYS A 235 -9.49 -1.72 -4.58
CA LYS A 235 -10.34 -2.69 -5.29
C LYS A 235 -10.27 -2.51 -6.80
N GLY A 236 -10.31 -1.27 -7.30
CA GLY A 236 -10.09 -0.96 -8.72
C GLY A 236 -8.70 -1.35 -9.20
N GLN A 237 -7.66 -1.12 -8.40
CA GLN A 237 -6.28 -1.50 -8.74
C GLN A 237 -6.09 -3.02 -8.85
N VAL A 238 -6.75 -3.82 -7.99
CA VAL A 238 -6.77 -5.28 -8.12
C VAL A 238 -7.25 -5.69 -9.51
N TYR A 239 -8.43 -5.22 -9.92
CA TYR A 239 -8.99 -5.54 -11.22
C TYR A 239 -8.15 -4.97 -12.38
N LYS A 240 -7.61 -3.76 -12.24
CA LYS A 240 -6.72 -3.17 -13.26
C LYS A 240 -5.47 -4.01 -13.48
N LYS A 241 -4.77 -4.40 -12.41
CA LYS A 241 -3.56 -5.24 -12.50
C LYS A 241 -3.89 -6.63 -13.04
N TRP A 242 -5.01 -7.20 -12.62
CA TRP A 242 -5.49 -8.48 -13.14
C TRP A 242 -5.81 -8.41 -14.64
N PHE A 243 -6.48 -7.34 -15.07
CA PHE A 243 -6.74 -7.08 -16.48
C PHE A 243 -5.43 -6.96 -17.28
N GLN A 244 -4.44 -6.22 -16.77
CA GLN A 244 -3.12 -6.11 -17.40
C GLN A 244 -2.44 -7.48 -17.54
N ALA A 245 -2.50 -8.34 -16.52
CA ALA A 245 -1.95 -9.69 -16.58
C ALA A 245 -2.69 -10.57 -17.61
N LYS A 246 -4.02 -10.51 -17.66
CA LYS A 246 -4.83 -11.21 -18.68
C LYS A 246 -4.48 -10.74 -20.10
N CYS A 247 -4.32 -9.44 -20.31
CA CYS A 247 -3.88 -8.88 -21.59
C CYS A 247 -2.52 -9.44 -22.02
N LYS A 248 -1.53 -9.48 -21.11
CA LYS A 248 -0.21 -10.08 -21.39
C LYS A 248 -0.32 -11.56 -21.76
N ALA A 249 -1.19 -12.31 -21.09
CA ALA A 249 -1.39 -13.75 -21.35
C ALA A 249 -2.06 -14.03 -22.72
N ILE A 250 -2.76 -13.06 -23.30
CA ILE A 250 -3.47 -13.19 -24.58
C ILE A 250 -2.70 -12.51 -25.73
N ASP A 251 -1.64 -11.73 -25.47
CA ASP A 251 -1.05 -10.87 -26.50
C ASP A 251 -0.51 -11.62 -27.73
N ASN A 252 0.01 -12.84 -27.53
CA ASN A 252 0.53 -13.72 -28.60
C ASN A 252 -0.49 -14.75 -29.11
N LYS A 253 -1.75 -14.65 -28.71
CA LYS A 253 -2.82 -15.57 -29.12
C LYS A 253 -3.75 -14.88 -30.10
N PRO A 254 -4.52 -15.65 -30.90
CA PRO A 254 -5.74 -15.15 -31.51
C PRO A 254 -6.55 -14.36 -30.47
N LYS A 255 -7.17 -13.25 -30.89
CA LYS A 255 -8.00 -12.40 -30.04
C LYS A 255 -9.46 -12.56 -30.48
N THR A 256 -10.01 -13.76 -30.34
CA THR A 256 -11.44 -14.00 -30.59
C THR A 256 -12.29 -13.38 -29.48
N ALA A 257 -13.60 -13.26 -29.70
CA ALA A 257 -14.52 -12.69 -28.72
C ALA A 257 -14.49 -13.47 -27.40
N GLU A 258 -14.47 -14.80 -27.46
CA GLU A 258 -14.45 -15.70 -26.30
C GLU A 258 -13.13 -15.59 -25.54
N GLN A 259 -12.00 -15.51 -26.25
CA GLN A 259 -10.67 -15.47 -25.64
C GLN A 259 -10.42 -14.18 -24.85
N ILE A 260 -11.04 -13.06 -25.26
CA ILE A 260 -10.88 -11.78 -24.57
C ILE A 260 -12.04 -11.44 -23.62
N ALA A 261 -13.12 -12.22 -23.59
CA ALA A 261 -14.31 -11.97 -22.78
C ALA A 261 -13.99 -11.81 -21.28
N ASP A 262 -13.17 -12.69 -20.72
CA ASP A 262 -12.75 -12.66 -19.31
C ASP A 262 -11.88 -11.42 -18.99
N ALA A 263 -11.01 -11.01 -19.92
CA ALA A 263 -10.24 -9.76 -19.78
C ALA A 263 -11.17 -8.53 -19.86
N VAL A 264 -12.15 -8.54 -20.77
CA VAL A 264 -13.17 -7.50 -20.90
C VAL A 264 -13.98 -7.36 -19.61
N GLU A 265 -14.48 -8.46 -19.05
CA GLU A 265 -15.21 -8.46 -17.78
C GLU A 265 -14.37 -7.86 -16.64
N THR A 266 -13.11 -8.27 -16.56
CA THR A 266 -12.17 -7.77 -15.54
C THR A 266 -11.95 -6.26 -15.67
N ALA A 267 -11.82 -5.75 -16.90
CA ALA A 267 -11.68 -4.32 -17.15
C ALA A 267 -12.95 -3.52 -16.78
N LEU A 268 -14.14 -4.04 -17.11
CA LEU A 268 -15.41 -3.40 -16.75
C LEU A 268 -15.59 -3.35 -15.22
N ASN A 269 -15.20 -4.40 -14.50
CA ASN A 269 -15.17 -4.40 -13.04
C ASN A 269 -14.19 -3.36 -12.47
N ALA A 270 -13.00 -3.19 -13.08
CA ALA A 270 -12.07 -2.13 -12.68
C ALA A 270 -12.67 -0.74 -12.88
N VAL A 271 -13.25 -0.44 -14.05
CA VAL A 271 -13.92 0.84 -14.35
C VAL A 271 -15.00 1.12 -13.32
N LYS A 272 -15.88 0.16 -13.04
CA LYS A 272 -16.93 0.31 -12.02
C LYS A 272 -16.37 0.68 -10.65
N CYS A 273 -15.31 -0.01 -10.20
CA CYS A 273 -14.68 0.28 -8.91
C CYS A 273 -14.07 1.69 -8.86
N PHE A 274 -13.48 2.16 -9.95
CA PHE A 274 -12.92 3.52 -10.02
C PHE A 274 -14.00 4.61 -10.07
N GLN A 275 -15.14 4.34 -10.72
CA GLN A 275 -16.31 5.23 -10.67
C GLN A 275 -16.88 5.32 -9.25
N GLU A 276 -17.01 4.19 -8.56
CA GLU A 276 -17.40 4.15 -7.13
C GLU A 276 -16.40 4.93 -6.27
N CYS A 277 -15.09 4.78 -6.52
CA CYS A 277 -14.03 5.53 -5.85
C CYS A 277 -14.16 7.05 -6.08
N GLU A 278 -14.40 7.50 -7.31
CA GLU A 278 -14.57 8.93 -7.62
C GLU A 278 -15.81 9.49 -6.90
N LYS A 279 -16.94 8.77 -6.95
CA LYS A 279 -18.16 9.16 -6.23
C LYS A 279 -17.92 9.31 -4.73
N ALA A 280 -17.19 8.37 -4.13
CA ALA A 280 -16.80 8.44 -2.72
C ALA A 280 -15.88 9.63 -2.42
N ALA A 281 -14.90 9.91 -3.29
CA ALA A 281 -13.99 11.04 -3.12
C ALA A 281 -14.71 12.39 -3.24
N VAL A 282 -15.66 12.53 -4.16
CA VAL A 282 -16.45 13.77 -4.32
C VAL A 282 -17.39 14.01 -3.13
N ALA A 283 -17.93 12.94 -2.54
CA ALA A 283 -18.78 13.04 -1.36
C ALA A 283 -18.01 13.45 -0.09
N ASP A 284 -16.71 13.15 -0.04
CA ASP A 284 -15.83 13.51 1.06
C ASP A 284 -15.15 14.87 0.81
N LYS A 285 -15.65 15.92 1.47
CA LYS A 285 -15.22 17.31 1.27
C LYS A 285 -13.75 17.55 1.61
N ASP A 286 -13.14 16.69 2.42
CA ASP A 286 -11.76 16.83 2.86
C ASP A 286 -10.79 16.03 1.98
N THR A 287 -11.31 15.21 1.05
CA THR A 287 -10.49 14.30 0.24
C THR A 287 -10.36 14.78 -1.20
N HIS A 288 -9.18 15.31 -1.54
CA HIS A 288 -8.80 15.61 -2.92
C HIS A 288 -8.13 14.39 -3.59
N ASN A 289 -8.91 13.34 -3.87
CA ASN A 289 -8.40 12.11 -4.51
C ASN A 289 -8.89 11.95 -5.95
N SER A 290 -8.04 12.31 -6.91
CA SER A 290 -8.30 12.13 -8.35
C SER A 290 -7.72 10.83 -8.94
N SER A 291 -7.05 10.00 -8.13
CA SER A 291 -6.39 8.77 -8.61
C SER A 291 -7.35 7.75 -9.24
N GLY A 292 -8.59 7.70 -8.73
CA GLY A 292 -9.65 6.87 -9.29
C GLY A 292 -9.97 7.25 -10.74
N PHE A 293 -10.20 8.53 -11.01
CA PHE A 293 -10.50 9.04 -12.35
C PHE A 293 -9.38 8.70 -13.36
N PHE A 294 -8.13 8.96 -13.01
CA PHE A 294 -7.02 8.65 -13.93
C PHE A 294 -6.88 7.15 -14.19
N SER A 295 -7.08 6.34 -13.15
CA SER A 295 -7.02 4.88 -13.29
C SER A 295 -8.17 4.35 -14.15
N GLU A 296 -9.38 4.91 -14.01
CA GLU A 296 -10.52 4.62 -14.88
C GLU A 296 -10.18 4.88 -16.35
N VAL A 297 -9.67 6.09 -16.65
CA VAL A 297 -9.28 6.47 -18.02
C VAL A 297 -8.22 5.52 -18.56
N GLU A 298 -7.23 5.13 -17.75
CA GLU A 298 -6.18 4.23 -18.18
C GLU A 298 -6.72 2.83 -18.53
N VAL A 299 -7.64 2.31 -17.72
CA VAL A 299 -8.29 1.01 -17.98
C VAL A 299 -9.15 1.11 -19.23
N ALA A 300 -9.98 2.15 -19.35
CA ALA A 300 -10.84 2.35 -20.51
C ALA A 300 -10.03 2.44 -21.81
N CYS A 301 -8.94 3.21 -21.81
CA CYS A 301 -8.02 3.30 -22.95
C CYS A 301 -7.42 1.94 -23.32
N SER A 302 -7.06 1.13 -22.32
CA SER A 302 -6.46 -0.19 -22.53
C SER A 302 -7.48 -1.22 -22.99
N LEU A 303 -8.72 -1.13 -22.50
CA LEU A 303 -9.87 -1.93 -22.94
C LEU A 303 -10.22 -1.63 -24.40
N LEU A 304 -10.28 -0.35 -24.79
CA LEU A 304 -10.52 0.05 -26.18
C LEU A 304 -9.47 -0.53 -27.12
N LYS A 305 -8.18 -0.50 -26.73
CA LYS A 305 -7.09 -1.12 -27.50
C LYS A 305 -7.27 -2.62 -27.66
N LEU A 306 -7.66 -3.32 -26.57
CA LEU A 306 -7.90 -4.75 -26.60
C LEU A 306 -9.03 -5.08 -27.58
N ILE A 307 -10.17 -4.41 -27.46
CA ILE A 307 -11.35 -4.58 -28.33
C ILE A 307 -10.98 -4.29 -29.79
N SER A 308 -10.33 -3.16 -30.08
CA SER A 308 -9.92 -2.80 -31.44
C SER A 308 -8.90 -3.74 -32.08
N SER A 309 -8.19 -4.52 -31.26
CA SER A 309 -7.22 -5.54 -31.69
C SER A 309 -7.83 -6.94 -31.82
N SER A 310 -9.10 -7.12 -31.46
CA SER A 310 -9.80 -8.40 -31.62
C SER A 310 -10.04 -8.74 -33.09
N GLN A 311 -10.13 -10.03 -33.41
CA GLN A 311 -10.33 -10.49 -34.79
C GLN A 311 -11.63 -9.97 -35.41
N VAL A 312 -12.65 -9.75 -34.58
CA VAL A 312 -13.96 -9.20 -34.96
C VAL A 312 -13.82 -7.82 -35.61
N PHE A 313 -12.95 -6.98 -35.05
CA PHE A 313 -12.75 -5.59 -35.49
C PHE A 313 -11.46 -5.39 -36.28
N ALA A 314 -10.53 -6.35 -36.28
CA ALA A 314 -9.24 -6.25 -36.97
C ALA A 314 -9.30 -6.58 -38.47
N ASN A 315 -10.25 -7.42 -38.91
CA ASN A 315 -10.26 -8.01 -40.26
C ASN A 315 -11.09 -7.26 -41.31
N LYS A 316 -11.85 -6.23 -40.93
CA LYS A 316 -12.77 -5.53 -41.85
C LYS A 316 -12.06 -4.29 -42.43
N ALA A 317 -12.25 -4.01 -43.72
CA ALA A 317 -11.58 -2.90 -44.45
C ALA A 317 -11.81 -1.51 -43.82
N SER A 318 -12.76 -1.40 -42.87
CA SER A 318 -12.99 -0.24 -42.03
C SER A 318 -12.89 -0.60 -40.53
N ARG A 319 -11.75 -1.17 -40.12
CA ARG A 319 -11.44 -1.62 -38.73
C ARG A 319 -12.03 -0.75 -37.63
N HIS A 320 -11.89 0.56 -37.80
CA HIS A 320 -12.30 1.55 -36.83
C HIS A 320 -13.78 1.94 -36.92
N SER A 321 -14.38 1.89 -38.12
CA SER A 321 -15.79 2.25 -38.30
C SER A 321 -16.72 1.26 -37.60
N GLU A 322 -16.39 -0.02 -37.61
CA GLU A 322 -17.26 -1.07 -37.06
C GLU A 322 -17.15 -1.19 -35.54
N CYS A 323 -15.93 -1.07 -35.00
CA CYS A 323 -15.71 -0.96 -33.56
C CYS A 323 -16.44 0.27 -33.00
N MET A 324 -16.31 1.43 -33.66
CA MET A 324 -17.02 2.64 -33.26
C MET A 324 -18.53 2.52 -33.43
N LYS A 325 -19.01 1.86 -34.47
CA LYS A 325 -20.44 1.56 -34.66
C LYS A 325 -20.98 0.70 -33.51
N TYR A 326 -20.23 -0.32 -33.08
CA TYR A 326 -20.60 -1.15 -31.93
C TYR A 326 -20.66 -0.37 -30.61
N LEU A 327 -19.67 0.50 -30.37
CA LEU A 327 -19.56 1.25 -29.10
C LEU A 327 -20.54 2.43 -29.02
N LEU A 328 -20.86 3.07 -30.14
CA LEU A 328 -21.66 4.31 -30.18
C LEU A 328 -23.13 4.11 -30.59
N THR A 329 -23.51 2.93 -31.05
CA THR A 329 -24.88 2.66 -31.51
C THR A 329 -25.42 1.35 -30.93
N ASP A 330 -26.69 1.05 -31.19
CA ASP A 330 -27.30 -0.20 -30.77
C ASP A 330 -26.83 -1.42 -31.58
N TYR A 331 -25.97 -1.24 -32.60
CA TYR A 331 -25.39 -2.31 -33.39
C TYR A 331 -24.59 -3.32 -32.55
N ILE A 332 -24.78 -4.62 -32.80
CA ILE A 332 -24.01 -5.73 -32.21
C ILE A 332 -23.50 -6.60 -33.36
N PRO A 333 -22.17 -6.82 -33.50
CA PRO A 333 -21.63 -7.81 -34.42
C PRO A 333 -22.01 -9.23 -33.99
N GLU A 334 -22.39 -10.08 -34.95
CA GLU A 334 -22.74 -11.48 -34.70
C GLU A 334 -21.63 -12.23 -33.97
N GLU A 335 -20.37 -11.90 -34.26
CA GLU A 335 -19.19 -12.56 -33.69
C GLU A 335 -18.98 -12.27 -32.19
N VAL A 336 -19.66 -11.27 -31.61
CA VAL A 336 -19.59 -10.94 -30.18
C VAL A 336 -20.93 -11.08 -29.45
N GLU A 337 -22.03 -11.34 -30.17
CA GLU A 337 -23.39 -11.31 -29.63
C GLU A 337 -23.59 -12.27 -28.46
N GLU A 338 -23.10 -13.51 -28.58
CA GLU A 338 -23.20 -14.51 -27.53
C GLU A 338 -22.11 -14.32 -26.45
N ALA A 339 -20.85 -14.26 -26.88
CA ALA A 339 -19.70 -14.21 -25.98
C ALA A 339 -19.68 -12.95 -25.09
N TRP A 340 -20.20 -11.81 -25.58
CA TRP A 340 -20.20 -10.53 -24.87
C TRP A 340 -21.60 -10.08 -24.45
N GLN A 341 -22.58 -10.99 -24.48
CA GLN A 341 -23.95 -10.73 -24.04
C GLN A 341 -24.03 -9.98 -22.69
N PRO A 342 -23.23 -10.33 -21.65
CA PRO A 342 -23.27 -9.63 -20.36
C PRO A 342 -22.70 -8.20 -20.42
N PHE A 343 -21.88 -7.89 -21.42
CA PHE A 343 -21.06 -6.68 -21.49
C PHE A 343 -21.66 -5.60 -22.38
N HIS A 344 -22.53 -5.94 -23.34
CA HIS A 344 -23.12 -4.96 -24.27
C HIS A 344 -23.75 -3.77 -23.53
N VAL A 345 -24.45 -4.03 -22.42
CA VAL A 345 -25.05 -2.98 -21.59
C VAL A 345 -23.98 -2.09 -20.95
N GLY A 346 -22.86 -2.67 -20.50
CA GLY A 346 -21.73 -1.94 -19.91
C GLY A 346 -21.01 -1.06 -20.93
N PHE A 347 -20.90 -1.52 -22.19
CA PHE A 347 -20.35 -0.75 -23.29
C PHE A 347 -21.30 0.35 -23.81
N LYS A 348 -22.60 0.09 -23.80
CA LYS A 348 -23.60 0.93 -24.48
C LYS A 348 -24.37 1.89 -23.57
N LYS A 349 -24.49 1.64 -22.26
CA LYS A 349 -25.28 2.52 -21.39
C LYS A 349 -24.65 3.91 -21.32
N PRO A 350 -25.33 4.96 -21.84
CA PRO A 350 -25.06 6.32 -21.43
C PRO A 350 -25.84 6.52 -20.13
N SER A 351 -25.31 6.05 -19.00
CA SER A 351 -25.77 6.64 -17.74
C SER A 351 -25.37 8.12 -17.81
N GLN A 352 -26.14 9.03 -17.21
CA GLN A 352 -25.78 10.44 -17.11
C GLN A 352 -24.37 10.66 -16.48
N ASP A 353 -23.78 9.61 -15.89
CA ASP A 353 -22.40 9.53 -15.38
C ASP A 353 -21.39 8.79 -16.33
N ASN A 354 -21.85 7.90 -17.22
CA ASN A 354 -21.00 6.98 -18.03
C ASN A 354 -20.51 7.54 -19.36
N THR A 355 -20.90 8.76 -19.74
CA THR A 355 -20.36 9.48 -20.91
C THR A 355 -18.89 9.90 -20.75
N ARG A 356 -18.20 9.51 -19.68
CA ARG A 356 -16.80 9.93 -19.47
C ARG A 356 -15.75 9.06 -20.16
N CYS A 357 -15.92 7.75 -20.32
CA CYS A 357 -14.80 6.87 -20.70
C CYS A 357 -15.00 5.96 -21.92
N LEU A 358 -16.19 5.41 -22.17
CA LEU A 358 -16.42 4.50 -23.32
C LEU A 358 -17.15 5.17 -24.49
N GLY A 359 -18.09 6.07 -24.21
CA GLY A 359 -18.48 7.11 -25.16
C GLY A 359 -17.63 8.33 -24.86
N MET A 360 -16.48 8.50 -25.50
CA MET A 360 -15.63 9.67 -25.23
C MET A 360 -16.43 10.95 -25.50
N ASP A 361 -16.84 11.69 -24.47
CA ASP A 361 -17.17 13.11 -24.61
C ASP A 361 -15.82 13.83 -24.84
N LEU A 362 -15.31 13.72 -26.08
CA LEU A 362 -14.20 14.48 -26.67
C LEU A 362 -14.48 16.00 -26.70
N ARG A 363 -15.45 16.48 -25.92
CA ARG A 363 -15.86 17.88 -25.78
C ARG A 363 -15.29 18.60 -24.55
N ARG A 364 -14.42 17.93 -23.76
CA ARG A 364 -13.55 18.62 -22.78
C ARG A 364 -12.13 19.04 -23.24
N PRO A 365 -11.82 19.25 -24.54
CA PRO A 365 -10.64 20.04 -24.92
C PRO A 365 -10.71 21.50 -24.49
N GLN A 366 -11.89 22.03 -24.12
CA GLN A 366 -12.08 23.45 -23.81
C GLN A 366 -11.43 23.92 -22.49
N LEU A 367 -10.68 23.06 -21.80
CA LEU A 367 -9.84 23.39 -20.64
C LEU A 367 -8.34 23.09 -20.86
N LEU A 368 -7.96 22.62 -22.05
CA LEU A 368 -6.57 22.49 -22.45
C LEU A 368 -6.14 23.80 -23.11
N PRO A 369 -5.18 24.56 -22.55
CA PRO A 369 -4.53 25.63 -23.29
C PRO A 369 -3.92 25.04 -24.57
N ASP A 370 -4.03 25.76 -25.69
CA ASP A 370 -3.59 25.32 -27.02
C ASP A 370 -2.07 25.02 -27.11
N ASP A 371 -1.30 25.29 -26.04
CA ASP A 371 0.16 25.26 -26.01
C ASP A 371 0.77 24.14 -25.11
N ILE A 372 0.19 22.93 -25.05
CA ILE A 372 0.87 21.81 -24.36
C ILE A 372 1.82 21.09 -25.31
N ASP A 373 3.10 21.45 -25.20
CA ASP A 373 4.21 20.83 -25.89
C ASP A 373 4.31 19.32 -25.55
N LEU A 374 4.05 18.44 -26.54
CA LEU A 374 3.90 16.99 -26.37
C LEU A 374 5.25 16.22 -26.34
N ASP A 375 6.37 16.91 -26.60
CA ASP A 375 7.71 16.31 -26.77
C ASP A 375 8.53 16.15 -25.47
N GLY A 376 7.86 16.16 -24.31
CA GLY A 376 8.53 15.94 -23.01
C GLY A 376 8.65 14.47 -22.60
N GLU A 377 9.77 14.14 -21.94
CA GLU A 377 10.08 12.87 -21.27
C GLU A 377 8.90 12.32 -20.44
N GLU A 378 8.87 10.99 -20.30
CA GLU A 378 7.86 10.27 -19.52
C GLU A 378 7.76 10.83 -18.11
N THR A 379 6.57 11.30 -17.74
CA THR A 379 6.30 11.78 -16.37
C THR A 379 6.46 10.61 -15.41
N PRO A 380 7.28 10.72 -14.34
CA PRO A 380 7.50 9.61 -13.42
C PRO A 380 6.17 9.19 -12.79
N GLU A 381 5.81 7.92 -12.97
CA GLU A 381 4.66 7.31 -12.31
C GLU A 381 5.00 7.14 -10.82
N CYS A 382 4.33 7.91 -9.95
CA CYS A 382 4.38 7.68 -8.52
C CYS A 382 3.72 6.31 -8.20
N PRO A 383 4.13 5.58 -7.14
CA PRO A 383 3.73 4.18 -6.92
C PRO A 383 2.22 3.89 -6.82
N GLU A 384 1.38 4.91 -6.72
CA GLU A 384 -0.09 4.80 -6.73
C GLU A 384 -0.78 5.75 -7.72
N GLY A 385 -0.15 6.01 -8.87
CA GLY A 385 -0.81 6.79 -9.93
C GLY A 385 -1.02 8.26 -9.59
N MET A 386 -0.21 8.84 -8.69
CA MET A 386 -0.05 10.30 -8.70
C MET A 386 0.69 10.67 -9.98
N ILE A 387 -0.08 11.22 -10.91
CA ILE A 387 0.43 11.68 -12.20
C ILE A 387 0.97 13.09 -12.01
N SER A 388 2.26 13.26 -12.26
CA SER A 388 2.83 14.59 -12.48
C SER A 388 2.29 15.14 -13.80
N HIS A 389 1.80 16.39 -13.79
CA HIS A 389 1.16 17.06 -14.94
C HIS A 389 -0.05 16.31 -15.54
N PRO A 390 -1.20 16.27 -14.83
CA PRO A 390 -2.33 15.42 -15.20
C PRO A 390 -2.97 15.74 -16.56
N LEU A 391 -3.02 17.01 -16.95
CA LEU A 391 -3.57 17.43 -18.25
C LEU A 391 -2.71 16.95 -19.42
N LYS A 392 -1.38 17.05 -19.30
CA LYS A 392 -0.44 16.58 -20.33
C LYS A 392 -0.49 15.05 -20.48
N TRP A 393 -0.54 14.33 -19.36
CA TRP A 393 -0.72 12.88 -19.36
C TRP A 393 -2.04 12.47 -20.01
N LEU A 394 -3.14 13.14 -19.67
CA LEU A 394 -4.47 12.86 -20.22
C LEU A 394 -4.49 13.10 -21.73
N ALA A 395 -3.97 14.24 -22.20
CA ALA A 395 -3.86 14.57 -23.62
C ALA A 395 -3.04 13.51 -24.37
N LYS A 396 -1.88 13.09 -23.84
CA LYS A 396 -1.03 12.06 -24.45
C LYS A 396 -1.72 10.69 -24.50
N LYS A 397 -2.45 10.30 -23.45
CA LYS A 397 -3.21 9.03 -23.41
C LYS A 397 -4.37 9.03 -24.40
N ILE A 398 -5.17 10.09 -24.43
CA ILE A 398 -6.29 10.24 -25.36
C ILE A 398 -5.78 10.26 -26.80
N PHE A 399 -4.73 11.02 -27.09
CA PHE A 399 -4.11 11.07 -28.42
C PHE A 399 -3.61 9.70 -28.89
N ARG A 400 -2.95 8.94 -28.00
CA ARG A 400 -2.51 7.56 -28.31
C ARG A 400 -3.66 6.60 -28.59
N VAL A 401 -4.81 6.76 -27.95
CA VAL A 401 -6.01 5.98 -28.26
C VAL A 401 -6.64 6.43 -29.56
N TRP A 402 -6.71 7.74 -29.81
CA TRP A 402 -7.24 8.30 -31.04
C TRP A 402 -6.47 7.83 -32.28
N LYS A 403 -5.14 7.74 -32.19
CA LYS A 403 -4.28 7.14 -33.23
C LYS A 403 -4.51 5.63 -33.44
N VAL A 404 -5.04 4.91 -32.46
CA VAL A 404 -5.43 3.49 -32.58
C VAL A 404 -6.86 3.36 -33.12
N LEU A 405 -7.66 4.44 -33.07
CA LEU A 405 -9.02 4.51 -33.58
C LEU A 405 -9.13 5.20 -34.97
N GLN A 406 -8.02 5.70 -35.52
CA GLN A 406 -7.88 6.13 -36.92
C GLN A 406 -7.23 5.03 -37.73
#